data_AF-J1Q650-F1
#
_entry.id   AF-J1Q650-F1
#
_cell.length_a   1.000
_cell.length_b   1.000
_cell.length_c   1.000
_cell.angle_alpha   90.00
_cell.angle_beta   90.00
_cell.angle_gamma   90.00
#
_symmetry.space_group_name_H-M   'P 1'
#
loop_
_entity.id
_entity.type
_entity.pdbx_description
1 polymer ?
#
loop_
_entity_poly.entity_id
_entity_poly.type
_entity_poly.pdbx_seq_one_letter_code
_entity_poly.pdbx_strand_id
1 'polypeptide(L)'
;MSPNKSLGFAVDVNLLRFNSKSDAVLPFLHGKVDLLIASELILPVWLGQHQQQLSAVEAVIDLSAVGHNYLALHPQLPLEQVQRLQQALDQLKASSEYQQLMQHFLQPKPSLIPAHP
;
A
#
# COMPACT_ATOMS: atom_id res chain seq x y z
N MET A 1 14.85 -27.70 8.72
CA MET A 1 14.20 -26.80 7.73
C MET A 1 12.93 -27.49 7.27
N SER A 2 11.78 -27.06 7.78
CA SER A 2 10.49 -27.66 7.38
C SER A 2 10.09 -27.13 6.00
N PRO A 3 9.61 -27.99 5.09
CA PRO A 3 9.23 -27.59 3.74
C PRO A 3 8.05 -26.62 3.79
N ASN A 4 8.10 -25.67 2.86
CA ASN A 4 7.17 -24.58 2.62
C ASN A 4 5.70 -25.05 2.68
N LYS A 5 5.00 -24.75 3.77
CA LYS A 5 3.58 -25.08 3.91
C LYS A 5 2.80 -24.17 2.97
N SER A 6 2.27 -24.73 1.89
CA SER A 6 1.33 -24.01 1.01
C SER A 6 0.22 -23.41 1.87
N LEU A 7 0.06 -22.09 1.81
CA LEU A 7 -0.97 -21.34 2.54
C LEU A 7 -2.39 -21.58 1.98
N GLY A 8 -2.57 -22.56 1.08
CA GLY A 8 -3.85 -22.86 0.43
C GLY A 8 -4.20 -21.91 -0.71
N PHE A 9 -3.28 -21.02 -1.12
CA PHE A 9 -3.48 -20.13 -2.25
C PHE A 9 -2.92 -20.76 -3.54
N ALA A 10 -3.75 -20.75 -4.58
CA ALA A 10 -3.41 -21.09 -5.94
C ALA A 10 -3.72 -19.90 -6.86
N VAL A 11 -2.70 -19.50 -7.61
CA VAL A 11 -2.80 -18.43 -8.61
C VAL A 11 -3.90 -18.79 -9.60
N ASP A 12 -4.72 -17.80 -9.96
CA ASP A 12 -5.86 -17.92 -10.89
C ASP A 12 -7.00 -18.83 -10.41
N VAL A 13 -6.96 -19.28 -9.14
CA VAL A 13 -8.06 -20.01 -8.48
C VAL A 13 -8.65 -19.18 -7.34
N ASN A 14 -7.86 -18.90 -6.32
CA ASN A 14 -8.24 -18.09 -5.15
C ASN A 14 -7.21 -17.01 -4.81
N LEU A 15 -6.25 -16.77 -5.72
CA LEU A 15 -5.31 -15.67 -5.70
C LEU A 15 -5.24 -15.06 -7.09
N LEU A 16 -5.84 -13.87 -7.24
CA LEU A 16 -5.88 -13.16 -8.50
C LEU A 16 -4.69 -12.21 -8.61
N ARG A 17 -4.10 -12.15 -9.81
CA ARG A 17 -3.01 -11.23 -10.14
C ARG A 17 -3.56 -10.01 -10.87
N PHE A 18 -3.08 -8.85 -10.45
CA PHE A 18 -3.40 -7.58 -11.07
C PHE A 18 -2.09 -6.86 -11.44
N ASN A 19 -2.15 -5.96 -12.43
CA ASN A 19 -0.97 -5.22 -12.86
C ASN A 19 -0.53 -4.19 -11.80
N SER A 20 -1.49 -3.67 -11.04
CA SER A 20 -1.26 -2.83 -9.87
C SER A 20 -2.18 -3.24 -8.71
N LYS A 21 -1.82 -2.89 -7.47
CA LYS A 21 -2.67 -3.15 -6.30
C LYS A 21 -4.01 -2.41 -6.37
N SER A 22 -4.06 -1.23 -7.00
CA SER A 22 -5.30 -0.46 -7.16
C SER A 22 -6.27 -1.10 -8.16
N ASP A 23 -5.80 -1.89 -9.13
CA ASP A 23 -6.69 -2.49 -10.14
C ASP A 23 -7.65 -3.53 -9.51
N ALA A 24 -7.32 -4.06 -8.33
CA ALA A 24 -8.16 -4.99 -7.59
C ALA A 24 -9.37 -4.32 -6.92
N VAL A 25 -9.37 -2.99 -6.78
CA VAL A 25 -10.38 -2.24 -6.01
C VAL A 25 -11.75 -2.30 -6.67
N LEU A 26 -11.85 -2.05 -7.98
CA LEU A 26 -13.13 -2.10 -8.69
C LEU A 26 -13.74 -3.52 -8.72
N PRO A 27 -12.98 -4.59 -9.04
CA PRO A 27 -13.44 -5.97 -8.88
C PRO A 27 -13.92 -6.30 -7.45
N PHE A 28 -13.21 -5.80 -6.43
CA PHE A 28 -13.60 -5.97 -5.02
C PHE A 28 -14.94 -5.29 -4.73
N LEU A 29 -15.11 -4.02 -5.12
CA LEU A 29 -16.37 -3.28 -4.95
C LEU A 29 -17.56 -3.93 -5.68
N HIS A 30 -17.30 -4.67 -6.76
CA HIS A 30 -18.32 -5.41 -7.51
C HIS A 30 -18.52 -6.86 -7.05
N GLY A 31 -17.90 -7.28 -5.95
CA GLY A 31 -18.02 -8.64 -5.42
C GLY A 31 -17.41 -9.72 -6.31
N LYS A 32 -16.41 -9.37 -7.14
CA LYS A 32 -15.61 -10.32 -7.93
C LYS A 32 -14.32 -10.74 -7.21
N VAL A 33 -13.93 -9.98 -6.20
CA VAL A 33 -12.83 -10.27 -5.27
C VAL A 33 -13.39 -10.14 -3.86
N ASP A 34 -13.20 -11.16 -3.03
CA ASP A 34 -13.76 -11.18 -1.66
C ASP A 34 -12.83 -10.51 -0.64
N LEU A 35 -11.52 -10.46 -0.91
CA LEU A 35 -10.51 -9.92 0.00
C LEU A 35 -9.49 -9.05 -0.75
N LEU A 36 -9.32 -7.83 -0.25
CA LEU A 36 -8.32 -6.88 -0.73
C LEU A 36 -7.23 -6.68 0.33
N ILE A 37 -5.95 -6.75 -0.06
CA ILE A 37 -4.83 -6.42 0.81
C ILE A 37 -4.39 -4.98 0.55
N ALA A 38 -4.63 -4.10 1.51
CA ALA A 38 -4.24 -2.70 1.45
C ALA A 38 -3.78 -2.19 2.82
N SER A 39 -2.91 -1.18 2.85
CA SER A 39 -2.61 -0.47 4.09
C SER A 39 -3.66 0.61 4.35
N GLU A 40 -3.87 0.94 5.63
CA GLU A 40 -4.77 2.03 6.04
C GLU A 40 -4.41 3.37 5.39
N LEU A 41 -3.13 3.57 5.07
CA LEU A 41 -2.62 4.80 4.47
C LEU A 41 -3.08 4.98 3.01
N ILE A 42 -3.10 3.90 2.21
CA ILE A 42 -3.33 3.99 0.77
C ILE A 42 -4.76 3.60 0.37
N LEU A 43 -5.46 2.83 1.19
CA LEU A 43 -6.82 2.38 0.90
C LEU A 43 -7.80 3.55 0.64
N PRO A 44 -7.79 4.66 1.41
CA PRO A 44 -8.67 5.81 1.12
C PRO A 44 -8.40 6.43 -0.25
N VAL A 45 -7.13 6.47 -0.66
CA VAL A 45 -6.70 7.01 -1.95
C VAL A 45 -7.27 6.17 -3.09
N TRP A 46 -7.19 4.85 -2.98
CA TRP A 46 -7.74 3.94 -3.99
C TRP A 46 -9.27 3.96 -4.04
N LEU A 47 -9.94 3.98 -2.88
CA LEU A 47 -11.41 4.09 -2.82
C LEU A 47 -11.91 5.40 -3.42
N GLY A 48 -11.20 6.50 -3.16
CA GLY A 48 -11.55 7.82 -3.69
C GLY A 48 -11.56 7.89 -5.21
N GLN A 49 -10.73 7.08 -5.90
CA GLN A 49 -10.74 6.98 -7.38
C GLN A 49 -12.04 6.41 -7.94
N HIS A 50 -12.81 5.71 -7.11
CA HIS A 50 -14.11 5.13 -7.42
C HIS A 50 -15.27 5.80 -6.65
N GLN A 51 -15.04 7.02 -6.14
CA GLN A 51 -16.03 7.79 -5.37
C GLN A 51 -16.55 7.04 -4.12
N GLN A 52 -15.75 6.11 -3.59
CA GLN A 52 -16.05 5.37 -2.37
C GLN A 52 -15.29 5.95 -1.18
N GLN A 53 -15.80 5.65 0.02
CA GLN A 53 -15.19 6.02 1.29
C GLN A 53 -14.82 4.75 2.08
N LEU A 54 -14.00 4.90 3.13
CA LEU A 54 -13.62 3.78 4.00
C LEU A 54 -14.82 3.04 4.62
N SER A 55 -15.98 3.69 4.77
CA SER A 55 -17.21 3.06 5.24
C SER A 55 -17.77 1.99 4.30
N ALA A 56 -17.30 1.94 3.04
CA ALA A 56 -17.68 0.91 2.08
C ALA A 56 -16.95 -0.43 2.30
N VAL A 57 -16.01 -0.49 3.24
CA VAL A 57 -15.17 -1.66 3.49
C VAL A 57 -15.02 -1.93 4.99
N GLU A 58 -14.74 -3.17 5.34
CA GLU A 58 -14.48 -3.61 6.71
C GLU A 58 -13.13 -4.32 6.78
N ALA A 59 -12.32 -3.97 7.78
CA ALA A 59 -11.07 -4.66 8.05
C ALA A 59 -11.36 -6.00 8.75
N VAL A 60 -11.15 -7.10 8.03
CA VAL A 60 -11.46 -8.45 8.53
C VAL A 60 -10.25 -9.23 9.05
N ILE A 61 -9.03 -8.82 8.66
CA ILE A 61 -7.77 -9.46 9.08
C ILE A 61 -6.74 -8.36 9.36
N ASP A 62 -6.18 -8.36 10.58
CA ASP A 62 -5.07 -7.49 10.93
C ASP A 62 -3.74 -8.06 10.41
N LEU A 63 -3.09 -7.31 9.53
CA LEU A 63 -1.77 -7.63 8.97
C LEU A 63 -0.67 -6.68 9.48
N SER A 64 -0.93 -5.88 10.51
CA SER A 64 0.02 -4.91 11.08
C SER A 64 1.33 -5.55 11.57
N ALA A 65 1.28 -6.80 12.03
CA ALA A 65 2.46 -7.58 12.42
C ALA A 65 3.30 -8.06 11.22
N VAL A 66 2.74 -8.02 10.01
CA VAL A 66 3.37 -8.50 8.77
C VAL A 66 3.74 -7.29 7.90
N GLY A 67 4.89 -6.70 8.18
CA GLY A 67 5.54 -5.75 7.27
C GLY A 67 5.71 -4.35 7.85
N HIS A 68 6.86 -4.14 8.48
CA HIS A 68 7.45 -2.80 8.52
C HIS A 68 8.16 -2.56 7.19
N ASN A 69 7.78 -1.50 6.48
CA ASN A 69 8.57 -1.02 5.35
C ASN A 69 9.87 -0.43 5.91
N TYR A 70 11.00 -0.85 5.35
CA TYR A 70 12.31 -0.28 5.65
C TYR A 70 12.99 0.11 4.35
N LEU A 71 13.86 1.11 4.43
CA LEU A 71 14.68 1.50 3.30
C LEU A 71 15.85 0.52 3.19
N ALA A 72 15.79 -0.39 2.22
CA ALA A 72 16.87 -1.33 1.98
C ALA A 72 18.04 -0.61 1.28
N LEU A 73 19.19 -0.56 1.95
CA LEU A 73 20.42 0.05 1.44
C LEU A 73 21.39 -1.02 0.96
N HIS A 74 22.22 -0.65 -0.02
CA HIS A 74 23.28 -1.54 -0.51
C HIS A 74 24.28 -1.86 0.62
N PRO A 75 24.71 -3.12 0.81
CA PRO A 75 25.58 -3.50 1.93
C PRO A 75 26.95 -2.81 1.97
N GLN A 76 27.42 -2.31 0.82
CA GLN A 76 28.70 -1.60 0.73
C GLN A 76 28.62 -0.12 1.16
N LEU A 77 27.43 0.40 1.46
CA LEU A 77 27.32 1.76 1.97
C LEU A 77 28.00 1.89 3.33
N PRO A 78 28.88 2.88 3.53
CA PRO A 78 29.52 3.10 4.83
C PRO A 78 28.47 3.33 5.92
N LEU A 79 28.70 2.71 7.09
CA LEU A 79 27.79 2.81 8.24
C LEU A 79 27.50 4.26 8.64
N GLU A 80 28.50 5.14 8.56
CA GLU A 80 28.35 6.56 8.85
C GLU A 80 27.30 7.22 7.94
N GLN A 81 27.26 6.88 6.66
CA GLN A 81 26.28 7.43 5.72
C GLN A 81 24.87 6.91 6.03
N VAL A 82 24.75 5.63 6.39
CA VAL A 82 23.48 5.03 6.84
C VAL A 82 22.95 5.75 8.08
N GLN A 83 23.80 5.99 9.06
CA GLN A 83 23.43 6.68 10.31
C GLN A 83 23.04 8.14 10.07
N ARG A 84 23.78 8.86 9.22
CA ARG A 84 23.44 10.24 8.84
C ARG A 84 22.11 10.31 8.10
N LEU A 85 21.83 9.36 7.22
CA LEU A 85 20.54 9.26 6.54
C LEU A 85 19.41 8.98 7.54
N GLN A 86 19.59 8.04 8.46
CA GLN A 86 18.60 7.75 9.49
C GLN A 86 18.30 8.99 10.35
N GLN A 87 19.33 9.70 10.80
CA GLN A 87 19.16 10.91 11.58
C GLN A 87 18.41 12.01 10.81
N ALA A 88 18.72 12.20 9.52
CA ALA A 88 18.00 13.16 8.68
C ALA A 88 16.53 12.77 8.49
N LEU A 89 16.22 11.48 8.32
CA LEU A 89 14.86 10.98 8.21
C LEU A 89 14.09 11.17 9.52
N ASP A 90 14.73 10.95 10.67
CA ASP A 90 14.12 11.15 11.99
C ASP A 90 13.81 12.64 12.23
N GLN A 91 14.72 13.54 11.85
CA GLN A 91 14.49 14.98 11.89
C GLN A 91 13.36 15.41 10.97
N LEU A 92 13.31 14.89 9.74
CA LEU A 92 12.22 15.17 8.80
C LEU A 92 10.87 14.70 9.38
N LYS A 93 10.78 13.48 9.91
CA LYS A 93 9.55 12.95 10.50
C LYS A 93 9.06 13.78 11.71
N ALA A 94 9.99 14.38 12.46
CA ALA A 94 9.66 15.26 13.57
C ALA A 94 9.27 16.68 13.14
N SER A 95 9.44 17.03 11.86
CA SER A 95 9.14 18.37 11.35
C SER A 95 7.73 18.47 10.76
N SER A 96 7.23 19.71 10.64
CA SER A 96 5.96 19.99 9.96
C SER A 96 6.02 19.73 8.44
N GLU A 97 7.22 19.69 7.85
CA GLU A 97 7.44 19.38 6.43
C GLU A 97 6.98 17.96 6.10
N TYR A 98 7.15 17.00 7.01
CA TYR A 98 6.67 15.64 6.81
C TYR A 98 5.15 15.58 6.60
N GLN A 99 4.38 16.35 7.35
CA GLN A 99 2.92 16.43 7.18
C GLN A 99 2.55 17.02 5.81
N GLN A 100 3.29 18.02 5.33
CA GLN A 100 3.10 18.62 4.01
C GLN A 100 3.40 17.62 2.88
N LEU A 101 4.49 16.85 3.01
CA LEU A 101 4.83 15.79 2.05
C LEU A 101 3.75 14.69 2.01
N MET A 102 3.27 14.25 3.18
CA MET A 102 2.18 13.27 3.25
C MET A 102 0.92 13.79 2.57
N GLN A 103 0.53 15.04 2.85
CA GLN A 103 -0.63 15.66 2.20
C GLN A 103 -0.45 15.82 0.69
N HIS A 104 0.76 16.01 0.19
CA HIS A 104 1.03 16.14 -1.24
C HIS A 104 0.99 14.79 -1.97
N PHE A 105 1.63 13.76 -1.41
CA PHE A 105 1.80 12.48 -2.08
C PHE A 105 0.65 11.49 -1.86
N LEU A 106 -0.11 11.63 -0.78
CA LEU A 106 -1.24 10.75 -0.46
C LEU A 106 -2.58 11.32 -0.94
N GLN A 107 -2.59 12.23 -1.91
CA GLN A 107 -3.84 12.68 -2.51
C GLN A 107 -4.34 11.65 -3.52
N PRO A 108 -5.65 11.39 -3.58
CA PRO A 108 -6.27 10.75 -4.73
C PRO A 108 -5.88 11.51 -5.99
N LYS A 109 -5.10 10.88 -6.87
CA LYS A 109 -4.92 11.42 -8.22
C LYS A 109 -6.27 11.36 -8.92
N PRO A 110 -6.78 12.46 -9.46
CA PRO A 110 -8.02 12.42 -10.23
C PRO A 110 -7.88 11.40 -11.35
N SER A 111 -8.82 10.47 -11.41
CA SER A 111 -8.88 9.45 -12.45
C SER A 111 -8.94 10.14 -13.80
N LEU A 112 -7.93 9.95 -14.65
CA LEU A 112 -7.99 10.29 -16.08
C LEU A 112 -8.94 9.28 -16.74
N ILE A 113 -10.24 9.40 -16.49
CA ILE A 113 -11.24 8.72 -17.32
C ILE A 113 -11.37 9.58 -18.58
N PRO A 114 -11.04 9.08 -19.78
CA PRO A 114 -11.44 9.78 -20.98
C PRO A 114 -12.96 9.79 -21.00
N ALA A 115 -13.56 10.97 -21.07
CA ALA A 115 -14.97 11.12 -21.38
C ALA A 115 -15.21 10.42 -22.72
N HIS A 116 -15.83 9.25 -22.71
CA HIS A 116 -16.35 8.67 -23.94
C HIS A 116 -17.66 9.38 -24.30
N PRO A 117 -17.86 9.75 -25.57
CA PRO A 117 -19.04 10.44 -26.07
C PRO A 117 -20.30 9.57 -26.04
#